data_AF-A0AAY5E7Z8-F1
#
_entry.id   AF-A0AAY5E7Z8-F1
#
_cell.length_a   1.000
_cell.length_b   1.000
_cell.length_c   1.000
_cell.angle_alpha   90.00
_cell.angle_beta   90.00
_cell.angle_gamma   90.00
#
_symmetry.space_group_name_H-M   'P 1'
#
loop_
_entity.id
_entity.type
_entity.pdbx_description
1 polymer ?
#
loop_
_entity_poly.entity_id
_entity_poly.type
_entity_poly.pdbx_seq_one_letter_code
_entity_poly.pdbx_strand_id
1 'polypeptide(L)'
;SHKLTCACSGFSVGGTDMHWIRQAPGKGLEWIIYYYSESSKSTAQAVQGRFTASKDSSNFYLHMSQLKPEDSAVYYCARESQ
;
A
#
# COMPACT_ATOMS: atom_id res chain seq x y z
N SER A 1 6.74 -12.80 -7.67
CA SER A 1 6.38 -11.42 -7.29
C SER A 1 4.91 -11.21 -7.61
N HIS A 2 4.22 -10.36 -6.87
CA HIS A 2 2.81 -10.01 -7.09
C HIS A 2 2.67 -8.49 -7.13
N LYS A 3 1.65 -8.00 -7.85
CA LYS A 3 1.32 -6.57 -7.89
C LYS A 3 -0.16 -6.40 -7.60
N LEU A 4 -0.50 -5.60 -6.59
CA LEU A 4 -1.86 -5.13 -6.39
C LEU A 4 -2.01 -3.75 -7.02
N THR A 5 -3.17 -3.50 -7.61
CA THR A 5 -3.55 -2.21 -8.19
C THR A 5 -4.80 -1.71 -7.49
N CYS A 6 -4.73 -0.49 -6.98
CA CYS A 6 -5.86 0.28 -6.50
C CYS A 6 -6.16 1.37 -7.51
N ALA A 7 -7.21 1.18 -8.30
CA ALA A 7 -7.70 2.19 -9.23
C ALA A 7 -8.61 3.17 -8.47
N CYS A 8 -8.27 4.44 -8.49
CA CYS A 8 -9.02 5.50 -7.83
C CYS A 8 -9.78 6.34 -8.87
N SER A 9 -10.90 6.92 -8.44
CA SER A 9 -11.69 7.83 -9.26
C SER A 9 -12.12 9.04 -8.42
N GLY A 10 -12.40 10.17 -9.09
CA GLY A 10 -12.83 11.40 -8.43
C GLY A 10 -11.71 12.29 -7.88
N PHE A 11 -10.43 11.92 -8.03
CA PHE A 11 -9.28 12.75 -7.67
C PHE A 11 -8.00 12.31 -8.38
N SER A 12 -6.96 13.16 -8.37
CA SER A 12 -5.61 12.81 -8.86
C SER A 12 -4.79 12.13 -7.76
N VAL A 13 -4.43 10.86 -7.97
CA VAL A 13 -3.67 10.05 -7.01
C VAL A 13 -2.22 10.57 -6.86
N GLY A 14 -1.64 11.07 -7.96
CA GLY A 14 -0.24 11.51 -8.00
C GLY A 14 0.13 12.55 -6.95
N GLY A 15 -0.79 13.47 -6.61
CA GLY A 15 -0.59 14.53 -5.62
C GLY A 15 -1.14 14.23 -4.22
N THR A 16 -1.47 12.97 -3.94
CA THR A 16 -2.25 12.59 -2.76
C THR A 16 -1.47 11.64 -1.84
N ASP A 17 -1.62 11.80 -0.52
CA ASP A 17 -1.12 10.85 0.49
C ASP A 17 -1.92 9.55 0.46
N MET A 18 -1.22 8.46 0.13
CA MET A 18 -1.83 7.15 -0.05
C MET A 18 -1.21 6.11 0.89
N HIS A 19 -2.04 5.20 1.37
CA HIS A 19 -1.68 4.17 2.33
C HIS A 19 -2.07 2.79 1.82
N TRP A 20 -1.20 1.81 2.05
CA TRP A 20 -1.57 0.41 2.02
C TRP A 20 -1.74 -0.09 3.45
N ILE A 21 -2.83 -0.81 3.67
CA ILE A 21 -3.23 -1.40 4.94
C ILE A 21 -3.57 -2.86 4.66
N ARG A 22 -3.24 -3.77 5.57
CA ARG A 22 -3.67 -5.17 5.48
C ARG A 22 -4.45 -5.59 6.71
N GLN A 23 -5.28 -6.61 6.55
CA GLN A 23 -6.04 -7.23 7.62
C GLN A 23 -5.96 -8.75 7.50
N ALA A 24 -5.17 -9.38 8.38
CA ALA A 24 -5.14 -10.82 8.48
C ALA A 24 -6.41 -11.35 9.19
N PRO A 25 -6.84 -12.60 8.93
CA PRO A 25 -7.99 -13.18 9.62
C PRO A 25 -7.87 -13.09 11.14
N GLY A 26 -8.89 -12.56 11.81
CA GLY A 26 -8.92 -12.39 13.27
C GLY A 26 -8.00 -11.28 13.82
N LYS A 27 -7.35 -10.48 12.97
CA LYS A 27 -6.52 -9.34 13.37
C LYS A 27 -7.17 -8.00 13.00
N GLY A 28 -6.72 -6.95 13.68
CA GLY A 28 -7.06 -5.57 13.32
C GLY A 28 -6.38 -5.12 12.02
N LEU A 29 -6.69 -3.90 11.61
CA LEU A 29 -6.02 -3.23 10.49
C LEU A 29 -4.55 -2.96 10.84
N GLU A 30 -3.64 -3.37 9.97
CA GLU A 30 -2.20 -3.13 10.07
C GLU A 30 -1.78 -2.23 8.91
N TRP A 31 -1.33 -1.02 9.23
CA TRP A 31 -0.70 -0.14 8.23
C TRP A 31 0.63 -0.75 7.77
N ILE A 32 0.86 -0.78 6.45
CA ILE A 32 2.08 -1.40 5.88
C ILE A 32 2.92 -0.44 5.03
N ILE A 33 2.31 0.50 4.30
CA ILE A 33 3.04 1.51 3.52
C ILE A 33 2.29 2.83 3.55
N TYR A 34 3.03 3.93 3.69
CA TYR A 34 2.64 5.30 3.38
C TYR A 34 3.45 5.74 2.17
N TYR A 35 2.80 6.41 1.22
CA TYR A 35 3.44 6.88 0.01
C TYR A 35 2.83 8.21 -0.45
N TYR A 36 3.64 9.26 -0.42
CA TYR A 36 3.39 10.52 -1.12
C TYR A 36 4.27 10.65 -2.36
N SER A 37 5.56 10.35 -2.23
CA SER A 37 6.54 10.40 -3.32
C SER A 37 7.70 9.45 -3.04
N GLU A 38 8.63 9.30 -3.99
CA GLU A 38 9.84 8.50 -3.77
C GLU A 38 10.72 9.02 -2.62
N SER A 39 10.69 10.33 -2.36
CA SER A 39 11.40 10.97 -1.25
C SER A 39 10.59 11.05 0.05
N SER A 40 9.27 10.80 -0.02
CA SER A 40 8.35 10.88 1.12
C SER A 40 7.48 9.62 1.16
N LYS A 41 8.03 8.58 1.79
CA LYS A 41 7.37 7.28 1.95
C LYS A 41 7.88 6.59 3.23
N SER A 42 7.10 5.67 3.74
CA SER A 42 7.47 4.86 4.90
C SER A 42 6.89 3.47 4.77
N THR A 43 7.61 2.47 5.28
CA THR A 43 7.25 1.05 5.15
C THR A 43 7.32 0.40 6.52
N ALA A 44 6.31 -0.38 6.89
CA ALA A 44 6.29 -1.10 8.14
C ALA A 44 7.39 -2.17 8.21
N GLN A 45 7.95 -2.37 9.40
CA GLN A 45 9.03 -3.33 9.64
C GLN A 45 8.70 -4.75 9.15
N ALA A 46 7.43 -5.16 9.27
CA ALA A 46 6.97 -6.49 8.85
C ALA A 46 7.15 -6.79 7.35
N VAL A 47 7.19 -5.75 6.51
CA VAL A 47 7.28 -5.88 5.04
C VAL A 47 8.48 -5.13 4.44
N GLN A 48 9.32 -4.55 5.29
CA GLN A 48 10.50 -3.79 4.87
C GLN A 48 11.43 -4.63 3.97
N GLY A 49 11.89 -4.04 2.87
CA GLY A 49 12.76 -4.70 1.88
C GLY A 49 12.06 -5.72 0.99
N ARG A 50 10.78 -6.05 1.24
CA ARG A 50 10.01 -7.01 0.45
C ARG A 50 8.91 -6.34 -0.36
N PHE A 51 8.25 -5.34 0.23
CA PHE A 51 7.15 -4.63 -0.40
C PHE A 51 7.55 -3.19 -0.72
N THR A 52 7.10 -2.70 -1.87
CA THR A 52 7.26 -1.31 -2.30
C THR A 52 5.96 -0.80 -2.89
N ALA A 53 5.76 0.52 -2.89
CA ALA A 53 4.61 1.14 -3.54
C ALA A 53 5.05 2.14 -4.59
N SER A 54 4.16 2.42 -5.54
CA SER A 54 4.32 3.46 -6.55
C SER A 54 2.93 3.94 -6.97
N LYS A 55 2.82 5.12 -7.59
CA LYS A 55 1.54 5.62 -8.10
C LYS A 55 1.69 6.36 -9.42
N ASP A 56 0.60 6.42 -10.17
CA ASP A 56 0.42 7.35 -11.29
C ASP A 56 -0.74 8.32 -10.99
N SER A 57 -1.29 8.98 -12.01
CA SER A 57 -2.38 9.94 -11.82
C SER A 57 -3.69 9.31 -11.32
N SER A 58 -3.90 8.01 -11.57
CA SER A 58 -5.19 7.33 -11.36
C SER A 58 -5.09 6.06 -10.52
N ASN A 59 -3.89 5.53 -10.32
CA ASN A 59 -3.67 4.23 -9.66
C ASN A 59 -2.59 4.30 -8.59
N PHE A 60 -2.80 3.51 -7.54
CA PHE A 60 -1.82 3.22 -6.52
C PHE A 60 -1.46 1.74 -6.55
N TYR A 61 -0.17 1.42 -6.55
CA TYR A 61 0.35 0.07 -6.74
C TYR A 61 1.07 -0.42 -5.48
N LEU A 62 0.93 -1.71 -5.17
CA LEU A 62 1.76 -2.43 -4.19
C LEU A 62 2.51 -3.54 -4.92
N HIS A 63 3.84 -3.44 -4.96
CA HIS A 63 4.72 -4.47 -5.49
C HIS A 63 5.20 -5.35 -4.34
N MET A 64 4.94 -6.64 -4.41
CA MET A 64 5.20 -7.60 -3.36
C MET A 64 6.18 -8.67 -3.85
N SER A 65 7.34 -8.74 -3.19
CA SER A 65 8.35 -9.78 -3.42
C SER A 65 8.53 -10.62 -2.16
N GLN A 66 9.09 -11.83 -2.30
CA GLN A 66 9.42 -12.71 -1.17
C GLN A 66 8.25 -12.89 -0.18
N LEU A 67 7.08 -13.25 -0.70
CA LEU A 67 5.87 -13.45 0.10
C LEU A 67 6.06 -14.60 1.10
N LYS A 68 5.51 -14.40 2.30
CA LYS A 68 5.47 -15.37 3.37
C LYS A 68 4.01 -15.76 3.67
N PRO A 69 3.76 -16.92 4.29
CA PRO A 69 2.41 -17.30 4.71
C PRO A 69 1.72 -16.23 5.57
N GLU A 70 2.47 -15.52 6.43
CA GLU A 70 1.96 -14.43 7.27
C GLU A 70 1.47 -13.21 6.49
N ASP A 71 1.80 -13.08 5.21
CA ASP A 71 1.32 -12.00 4.35
C ASP A 71 -0.09 -12.29 3.79
N SER A 72 -0.68 -13.46 4.07
CA SER A 72 -2.06 -13.76 3.67
C SER A 72 -3.05 -12.89 4.45
N ALA A 73 -3.65 -11.92 3.77
CA ALA A 73 -4.52 -10.92 4.34
C ALA A 73 -5.42 -10.30 3.27
N VAL A 74 -6.46 -9.58 3.70
CA VAL A 74 -7.16 -8.62 2.83
C VAL A 74 -6.32 -7.33 2.78
N TYR A 75 -6.14 -6.76 1.60
CA TYR A 75 -5.36 -5.55 1.37
C TYR A 75 -6.28 -4.40 0.97
N TYR A 76 -6.08 -3.26 1.61
CA TYR A 76 -6.84 -2.03 1.38
C TYR A 76 -5.88 -0.92 0.98
N CYS A 77 -6.26 -0.15 -0.03
CA CYS A 77 -5.68 1.16 -0.26
C CYS A 77 -6.57 2.21 0.39
N ALA A 78 -5.96 3.24 0.97
CA ALA A 78 -6.66 4.36 1.56
C ALA A 78 -5.96 5.67 1.19
N ARG A 79 -6.74 6.74 1.08
CA ARG A 79 -6.26 8.11 0.99
C ARG A 79 -6.36 8.74 2.38
N GLU A 80 -5.41 9.59 2.76
CA GLU A 80 -5.53 10.41 3.98
C GLU A 80 -6.76 11.33 3.91
N SER A 81 -7.52 11.44 5.00
CA SER A 81 -8.66 12.36 5.06
C SER A 81 -8.17 13.80 5.02
N GLN A 82 -8.80 14.61 4.17
CA GLN A 82 -8.63 16.07 4.17
C GLN A 82 -9.43 16.73 5.29
#